data_AF-A0A9P7AMX0-F1
#
_entry.id   AF-A0A9P7AMX0-F1
#
_cell.length_a   1.000
_cell.length_b   1.000
_cell.length_c   1.000
_cell.angle_alpha   90.00
_cell.angle_beta   90.00
_cell.angle_gamma   90.00
#
_symmetry.space_group_name_H-M   'P 1'
#
loop_
_entity.id
_entity.type
_entity.pdbx_description
1 polymer ?
#
loop_
_entity_poly.entity_id
_entity_poly.type
_entity_poly.pdbx_seq_one_letter_code
_entity_poly.pdbx_strand_id
1 'polypeptide(L)'
;RAVHYHIMINPTGRKGKFRGVDWCVELNNLFTKVINGGKGSNHTVSRIIMESPLIQIYRNLHTMFQNDFLHTQQTTRHAEADLSKTFQVLCRQMKKHSPNEIVKGRGSYYSIPDVLAKGQELMEKSNIDNEDGGQEAAVGGGEDERPSVDDVAVELVW
;
A
#
# COMPACT_ATOMS: atom_id res chain seq x y z
N ARG A 1 15.89 8.93 3.58
CA ARG A 1 15.83 8.92 2.09
C ARG A 1 14.53 8.22 1.70
N ALA A 2 13.47 8.96 1.33
CA ALA A 2 12.17 8.38 1.00
C ALA A 2 12.23 7.73 -0.39
N VAL A 3 11.99 6.42 -0.47
CA VAL A 3 11.87 5.73 -1.76
C VAL A 3 10.47 6.06 -2.30
N HIS A 4 10.40 6.85 -3.37
CA HIS A 4 9.16 7.04 -4.12
C HIS A 4 8.82 5.74 -4.84
N TYR A 5 8.14 4.81 -4.16
CA TYR A 5 7.53 3.68 -4.83
C TYR A 5 6.32 4.21 -5.63
N HIS A 6 6.38 4.08 -6.95
CA HIS A 6 5.20 4.30 -7.77
C HIS A 6 4.13 3.28 -7.37
N ILE A 7 2.97 3.74 -6.87
CA ILE A 7 1.87 2.87 -6.45
C ILE A 7 1.33 2.00 -7.59
N MET A 8 1.53 2.44 -8.83
CA MET A 8 1.13 1.75 -10.04
C MET A 8 2.32 1.51 -10.99
N ILE A 9 2.34 0.34 -11.60
CA ILE A 9 3.28 -0.05 -12.66
C ILE A 9 2.52 -0.58 -13.86
N ASN A 10 3.12 -0.54 -15.05
CA ASN A 10 2.53 -1.11 -16.26
C ASN A 10 3.43 -2.23 -16.82
N PRO A 11 3.27 -3.47 -16.31
CA PRO A 11 4.09 -4.61 -16.76
C PRO A 11 3.91 -4.91 -18.26
N THR A 12 2.80 -4.48 -18.85
CA THR A 12 2.47 -4.77 -20.26
C THR A 12 2.91 -3.69 -21.24
N GLY A 13 3.29 -2.50 -20.76
CA GLY A 13 3.58 -1.32 -21.59
C GLY A 13 2.37 -0.73 -22.35
N ARG A 14 1.17 -1.30 -22.23
CA ARG A 14 -0.03 -0.86 -22.96
C ARG A 14 -0.76 0.27 -22.26
N LYS A 15 -1.31 1.24 -23.00
CA LYS A 15 -2.04 2.38 -22.44
C LYS A 15 -3.21 1.91 -21.56
N GLY A 16 -3.33 2.46 -20.35
CA GLY A 16 -4.40 2.14 -19.41
C GLY A 16 -4.33 0.75 -18.76
N LYS A 17 -3.19 0.03 -18.87
CA LYS A 17 -2.97 -1.29 -18.27
C LYS A 17 -2.05 -1.26 -17.05
N PHE A 18 -2.23 -0.23 -16.23
CA PHE A 18 -1.56 -0.13 -14.95
C PHE A 18 -2.09 -1.18 -13.96
N ARG A 19 -1.22 -1.61 -13.06
CA ARG A 19 -1.47 -2.56 -11.98
C ARG A 19 -0.85 -2.00 -10.71
N GLY A 20 -1.46 -2.28 -9.56
CA GLY A 20 -0.82 -2.03 -8.27
C GLY A 20 0.50 -2.79 -8.20
N VAL A 21 1.55 -2.16 -7.65
CA VAL A 21 2.84 -2.84 -7.43
C VAL A 21 2.65 -4.06 -6.54
N ASP A 22 1.82 -3.92 -5.50
CA ASP A 22 1.53 -4.99 -4.55
C ASP A 22 1.04 -6.26 -5.26
N TRP A 23 0.08 -6.16 -6.18
CA TRP A 23 -0.39 -7.31 -6.97
C TRP A 23 0.71 -8.01 -7.77
N CYS A 24 1.69 -7.26 -8.27
CA CYS A 24 2.81 -7.84 -9.01
C CYS A 24 3.80 -8.55 -8.07
N VAL A 25 4.00 -7.99 -6.87
CA VAL A 25 4.82 -8.59 -5.80
C VAL A 25 4.13 -9.84 -5.25
N GLU A 26 2.84 -9.79 -4.98
CA GLU A 26 2.01 -10.93 -4.54
C GLU A 26 2.06 -12.06 -5.56
N LEU A 27 1.92 -11.75 -6.86
CA LEU A 27 2.02 -12.76 -7.92
C LEU A 27 3.41 -13.42 -7.94
N ASN A 28 4.48 -12.63 -7.80
CA ASN A 28 5.84 -13.18 -7.72
C ASN A 28 6.03 -14.04 -6.46
N ASN A 29 5.47 -13.62 -5.32
CA ASN A 29 5.50 -14.39 -4.07
C ASN A 29 4.74 -15.71 -4.21
N LEU A 30 3.60 -15.72 -4.90
CA LEU A 30 2.84 -16.93 -5.18
C LEU A 30 3.70 -17.96 -5.94
N PHE A 31 4.37 -17.53 -7.01
CA PHE A 31 5.22 -18.45 -7.78
C PHE A 31 6.46 -18.91 -7.01
N THR A 32 7.11 -18.03 -6.27
CA THR A 32 8.37 -18.32 -5.55
C THR A 32 8.15 -19.13 -4.29
N LYS A 33 7.19 -18.75 -3.44
CA LYS A 33 6.99 -19.35 -2.13
C LYS A 33 5.97 -20.48 -2.17
N VAL A 34 4.87 -20.32 -2.90
CA VAL A 34 3.75 -21.27 -2.81
C VAL A 34 3.87 -22.38 -3.84
N ILE A 35 4.09 -22.03 -5.11
CA ILE A 35 4.09 -23.02 -6.21
C ILE A 35 5.42 -23.77 -6.27
N ASN A 36 6.54 -23.03 -6.32
CA ASN A 36 7.88 -23.61 -6.49
C ASN A 36 8.69 -23.66 -5.18
N GLY A 37 8.15 -23.19 -4.06
CA GLY A 37 8.90 -23.15 -2.80
C GLY A 37 9.09 -24.52 -2.13
N GLY A 38 8.57 -25.61 -2.71
CA GLY A 38 8.50 -26.92 -2.06
C GLY A 38 7.33 -27.03 -1.07
N LYS A 39 7.10 -28.24 -0.54
CA LYS A 39 6.03 -28.55 0.42
C LYS A 39 6.60 -29.28 1.64
N GLY A 40 6.00 -29.07 2.82
CA GLY A 40 6.40 -29.74 4.07
C GLY A 40 7.84 -29.43 4.46
N SER A 41 8.63 -30.46 4.82
CA SER A 41 10.04 -30.30 5.20
C SER A 41 10.94 -29.73 4.10
N ASN A 42 10.48 -29.81 2.85
CA ASN A 42 11.23 -29.29 1.71
C ASN A 42 11.00 -27.79 1.46
N HIS A 43 10.09 -27.15 2.20
CA HIS A 43 9.85 -25.72 2.11
C HIS A 43 10.92 -24.95 2.90
N THR A 44 12.09 -24.76 2.27
CA THR A 44 13.23 -24.07 2.89
C THR A 44 13.62 -22.82 2.11
N VAL A 45 14.12 -21.80 2.81
CA VAL A 45 14.58 -20.54 2.20
C VAL A 45 15.68 -20.80 1.17
N SER A 46 16.61 -21.71 1.47
CA SER A 46 17.67 -22.11 0.54
C SER A 46 17.10 -22.64 -0.78
N ARG A 47 16.09 -23.53 -0.71
CA ARG A 47 15.41 -24.05 -1.90
C ARG A 47 14.69 -22.96 -2.67
N ILE A 48 13.92 -22.10 -1.99
CA ILE A 48 13.20 -20.99 -2.63
C ILE A 48 14.16 -20.09 -3.40
N ILE A 49 15.32 -19.76 -2.81
CA ILE A 49 16.35 -18.94 -3.47
C ILE A 49 16.90 -19.67 -4.69
N MET A 50 17.25 -20.95 -4.56
CA MET A 50 17.79 -21.75 -5.67
C MET A 50 16.80 -21.90 -6.83
N GLU A 51 15.50 -22.06 -6.54
CA GLU A 51 14.47 -22.22 -7.57
C GLU A 51 14.00 -20.89 -8.17
N SER A 52 14.16 -19.77 -7.46
CA SER A 52 13.70 -18.44 -7.90
C SER A 52 14.12 -18.00 -9.32
N PRO A 53 15.37 -18.20 -9.79
CA PRO A 53 15.75 -17.83 -11.15
C PRO A 53 15.07 -18.70 -12.23
N LEU A 54 14.63 -19.92 -11.89
CA LEU A 54 14.03 -20.86 -12.84
C LEU A 54 12.54 -20.61 -13.06
N ILE A 55 11.90 -19.83 -12.18
CA ILE A 55 10.45 -19.57 -12.22
C ILE A 55 10.00 -19.00 -13.55
N GLN A 56 10.78 -18.11 -14.14
CA GLN A 56 10.44 -17.54 -15.45
C GLN A 56 10.40 -18.61 -16.54
N ILE A 57 11.33 -19.57 -16.51
CA ILE A 57 11.39 -20.69 -17.44
C ILE A 57 10.17 -21.59 -17.24
N TYR A 58 9.83 -21.92 -16.00
CA TYR A 58 8.64 -22.72 -15.70
C TYR A 58 7.35 -22.07 -16.19
N ARG A 59 7.20 -20.75 -16.01
CA ARG A 59 6.04 -20.00 -16.50
C ARG A 59 5.95 -20.02 -18.03
N ASN A 60 7.09 -19.85 -18.71
CA ASN A 60 7.15 -19.90 -20.16
C ASN A 60 6.78 -21.29 -20.69
N LEU A 61 7.32 -22.35 -20.08
CA LEU A 61 6.99 -23.74 -20.43
C LEU A 61 5.50 -24.02 -20.23
N HIS A 62 4.93 -23.63 -19.08
CA HIS A 62 3.50 -23.81 -18.82
C HIS A 62 2.63 -23.08 -19.86
N THR A 63 3.04 -21.87 -20.26
CA THR A 63 2.35 -21.09 -21.30
C THR A 63 2.46 -21.78 -22.67
N MET A 64 3.63 -22.32 -23.02
CA MET A 64 3.86 -23.09 -24.23
C MET A 64 2.96 -24.33 -24.27
N PHE A 65 2.97 -25.13 -23.20
CA PHE A 65 2.08 -26.30 -23.05
C PHE A 65 0.60 -25.91 -23.17
N GLN A 66 0.17 -24.83 -22.52
CA GLN A 66 -1.22 -24.36 -22.63
C GLN A 66 -1.61 -23.98 -24.07
N ASN A 67 -0.71 -23.33 -24.80
CA ASN A 67 -0.92 -22.93 -26.18
C ASN A 67 -0.96 -24.15 -27.13
N ASP A 68 0.00 -25.07 -26.97
CA ASP A 68 0.18 -26.22 -27.84
C ASP A 68 -0.95 -27.25 -27.70
N PHE A 69 -1.47 -27.44 -26.49
CA PHE A 69 -2.54 -28.41 -26.23
C PHE A 69 -3.94 -27.91 -26.60
N LEU A 70 -4.06 -26.82 -27.38
CA LEU A 70 -5.33 -26.20 -27.75
C LEU A 70 -6.29 -26.12 -26.55
N HIS A 71 -5.76 -25.76 -25.39
CA HIS A 71 -6.55 -25.42 -24.21
C HIS A 71 -7.24 -24.05 -24.43
N THR A 72 -7.72 -23.82 -25.65
CA THR A 72 -8.49 -22.67 -26.15
C THR A 72 -9.82 -22.46 -25.41
N GLN A 73 -10.20 -23.39 -24.54
CA GLN A 73 -11.40 -23.29 -23.70
C GLN A 73 -11.11 -23.09 -22.20
N GLN A 74 -9.91 -22.65 -21.80
CA GLN A 74 -9.77 -22.07 -20.46
C GLN A 74 -10.46 -20.70 -20.46
N THR A 75 -11.45 -20.62 -19.56
CA THR A 75 -12.34 -19.50 -19.25
C THR A 75 -12.00 -18.21 -19.97
N THR A 76 -12.93 -17.76 -20.82
CA THR A 76 -12.93 -16.43 -21.44
C THR A 76 -12.30 -15.45 -20.48
N ARG A 77 -11.07 -14.99 -20.77
CA ARG A 77 -10.50 -13.83 -20.10
C ARG A 77 -11.62 -12.81 -20.09
N HIS A 78 -12.19 -12.53 -18.91
CA HIS A 78 -13.38 -11.69 -18.85
C HIS A 78 -13.08 -10.47 -19.70
N ALA A 79 -13.94 -10.23 -20.69
CA ALA A 79 -13.82 -9.05 -21.53
C ALA A 79 -13.64 -7.86 -20.58
N GLU A 80 -12.75 -6.94 -20.95
CA GLU A 80 -12.41 -5.81 -20.09
C GLU A 80 -13.70 -5.18 -19.60
N ALA A 81 -13.83 -5.03 -18.27
CA ALA A 81 -15.08 -4.59 -17.69
C ALA A 81 -15.51 -3.28 -18.37
N ASP A 82 -16.63 -3.33 -19.09
CA ASP A 82 -17.24 -2.13 -19.64
C ASP A 82 -17.84 -1.32 -18.48
N LEU A 83 -17.01 -0.44 -17.95
CA LEU A 83 -17.37 0.44 -16.86
C LEU A 83 -18.08 1.71 -17.34
N SER A 84 -18.38 1.86 -18.63
CA SER A 84 -19.02 3.08 -19.15
C SER A 84 -20.34 3.38 -18.44
N LYS A 85 -21.17 2.35 -18.18
CA LYS A 85 -22.42 2.52 -17.41
C LYS A 85 -22.15 2.92 -15.96
N THR A 86 -21.19 2.26 -15.31
CA THR A 86 -20.79 2.56 -13.92
C THR A 86 -20.31 3.99 -13.80
N PHE A 87 -19.44 4.45 -14.70
CA PHE A 87 -18.95 5.83 -14.72
C PHE A 87 -20.06 6.83 -15.00
N GLN A 88 -21.00 6.53 -15.91
CA GLN A 88 -22.15 7.42 -16.13
C GLN A 88 -23.02 7.56 -14.87
N VAL A 89 -23.29 6.47 -14.16
CA VAL A 89 -24.05 6.48 -12.90
C VAL A 89 -23.28 7.25 -11.83
N LEU A 90 -21.97 7.01 -11.68
CA LEU A 90 -21.11 7.73 -10.76
C LEU A 90 -21.10 9.23 -11.06
N CYS A 91 -20.89 9.63 -12.32
CA CYS A 91 -20.93 11.04 -12.73
C CYS A 91 -22.28 11.68 -12.41
N ARG A 92 -23.39 10.95 -12.60
CA ARG A 92 -24.73 11.43 -12.22
C ARG A 92 -24.84 11.64 -10.71
N GLN A 93 -24.35 10.72 -9.90
CA GLN A 93 -24.35 10.86 -8.44
C GLN A 93 -23.43 11.99 -7.97
N MET A 94 -22.21 12.09 -8.52
CA MET A 94 -21.28 13.17 -8.21
C MET A 94 -21.85 14.54 -8.57
N LYS A 95 -22.57 14.68 -9.68
CA LYS A 95 -23.28 15.92 -10.04
C LYS A 95 -24.46 16.22 -9.13
N LYS A 96 -25.21 15.19 -8.71
CA LYS A 96 -26.36 15.36 -7.81
C LYS A 96 -25.93 15.81 -6.42
N HIS A 97 -24.84 15.24 -5.92
CA HIS A 97 -24.40 15.44 -4.54
C HIS A 97 -23.24 16.42 -4.42
N SER A 98 -22.58 16.82 -5.50
CA SER A 98 -21.40 17.71 -5.52
C SER A 98 -20.48 17.50 -4.31
N PRO A 99 -19.93 16.29 -4.08
CA PRO A 99 -19.16 16.01 -2.88
C PRO A 99 -17.83 16.79 -2.84
N ASN A 100 -17.35 17.25 -3.99
CA ASN A 100 -16.07 17.94 -4.14
C ASN A 100 -16.19 19.47 -4.04
N GLU A 101 -17.40 20.00 -3.82
CA GLU A 101 -17.65 21.44 -3.70
C GLU A 101 -17.89 21.80 -2.23
N ILE A 102 -17.24 22.87 -1.78
CA ILE A 102 -17.42 23.39 -0.42
C ILE A 102 -18.75 24.16 -0.38
N VAL A 103 -19.80 23.49 0.10
CA VAL A 103 -21.13 24.08 0.31
C VAL A 103 -21.30 24.42 1.78
N LYS A 104 -21.42 25.72 2.09
CA LYS A 104 -21.68 26.20 3.46
C LYS A 104 -22.99 25.63 3.98
N GLY A 105 -22.98 25.02 5.17
CA GLY A 105 -24.15 24.43 5.82
C GLY A 105 -24.33 22.91 5.65
N ARG A 106 -23.46 22.22 4.90
CA ARG A 106 -23.41 20.75 4.94
C ARG A 106 -22.69 20.30 6.22
N GLY A 107 -23.43 19.68 7.13
CA GLY A 107 -22.85 18.97 8.27
C GLY A 107 -22.29 17.61 7.84
N SER A 108 -21.22 17.16 8.50
CA SER A 108 -20.80 15.76 8.49
C SER A 108 -21.26 15.10 9.80
N TYR A 109 -21.61 13.82 9.75
CA TYR A 109 -21.87 13.05 10.98
C TYR A 109 -20.60 12.85 11.82
N TYR A 110 -19.43 12.95 11.18
CA TYR A 110 -18.14 12.75 11.79
C TYR A 110 -17.27 13.98 11.54
N SER A 111 -16.75 14.57 12.60
CA SER A 111 -15.77 15.65 12.52
C SER A 111 -14.39 15.01 12.44
N ILE A 112 -13.71 15.18 11.30
CA ILE A 112 -12.31 14.76 11.20
C ILE A 112 -11.48 15.78 11.99
N PRO A 113 -10.77 15.36 13.04
CA PRO A 113 -9.92 16.28 13.79
C PRO A 113 -8.80 16.78 12.88
N ASP A 114 -8.47 18.07 12.99
CA ASP A 114 -7.31 18.63 12.31
C ASP A 114 -6.04 18.14 13.02
N VAL A 115 -5.54 17.00 12.55
CA VAL A 115 -4.35 16.35 13.09
C VAL A 115 -3.08 17.18 12.87
N LEU A 116 -3.07 18.10 11.91
CA LEU A 116 -1.94 19.01 11.69
C LEU A 116 -1.91 20.10 12.76
N ALA A 117 -3.07 20.71 13.04
CA ALA A 117 -3.20 21.66 14.13
C ALA A 117 -2.90 21.00 15.49
N LYS A 118 -3.42 19.79 15.73
CA LYS A 118 -3.14 19.02 16.95
C LYS A 118 -1.65 18.66 17.08
N GLY A 119 -0.99 18.34 15.97
CA GLY A 119 0.47 18.10 15.94
C GLY A 119 1.29 19.35 16.23
N GLN A 120 0.87 20.52 15.71
CA GLN A 120 1.52 21.80 16.02
C GLN A 120 1.41 22.14 17.51
N GLU A 121 0.22 21.99 18.09
CA GLU A 121 -0.02 22.22 19.52
C GLU A 121 0.84 21.29 20.40
N LEU A 122 0.98 20.02 20.04
CA LEU A 122 1.84 19.07 20.75
C LEU A 122 3.32 19.47 20.69
N MET A 123 3.80 19.93 19.52
CA MET A 123 5.18 20.41 19.39
C MET A 123 5.41 21.71 20.17
N GLU A 124 4.45 22.63 20.19
CA GLU A 124 4.54 23.88 20.97
C GLU A 124 4.55 23.60 22.47
N LYS A 125 3.70 22.70 22.98
CA LYS A 125 3.71 22.27 24.39
C LYS A 125 5.04 21.63 24.78
N SER A 126 5.59 20.76 23.93
CA SER A 126 6.90 20.14 24.19
C SER A 126 8.06 21.13 24.22
N ASN A 127 7.97 22.25 23.51
CA ASN A 127 8.98 23.31 23.58
C ASN A 127 8.85 24.16 24.85
N ILE A 128 7.62 24.39 25.34
CA ILE A 128 7.37 25.14 26.58
C ILE A 128 7.84 24.35 27.81
N ASP A 129 7.58 23.04 27.86
CA ASP A 129 8.02 22.18 28.96
C ASP A 129 9.56 22.07 29.05
N ASN A 130 10.27 22.34 27.94
CA ASN A 130 11.74 22.41 27.91
C ASN A 130 12.29 23.77 28.36
N GLU A 131 11.49 24.85 28.35
CA GLU A 131 11.94 26.20 28.74
C GLU A 131 11.67 26.54 30.22
N ASP A 132 10.72 25.86 30.88
CA ASP A 132 10.40 26.09 32.32
C ASP A 132 11.23 25.21 33.28
N GLY A 133 12.14 24.39 32.76
CA GLY A 133 13.01 23.47 33.51
C GLY A 133 14.37 24.04 33.94
N GLY A 134 14.52 25.37 34.01
CA GLY A 134 15.77 26.01 34.38
C GLY A 134 16.01 26.11 35.89
N GLN A 135 16.61 25.08 36.52
CA GLN A 135 17.87 25.20 37.31
C GLN A 135 18.36 23.90 38.02
N GLU A 136 19.63 23.61 37.73
CA GLU A 136 20.71 22.97 38.51
C GLU A 136 20.95 21.44 38.58
N ALA A 137 22.20 21.10 38.16
CA ALA A 137 23.12 20.04 38.60
C ALA A 137 23.26 18.71 37.80
N ALA A 138 24.27 18.72 36.93
CA ALA A 138 25.36 17.73 36.77
C ALA A 138 25.09 16.24 36.48
N VAL A 139 25.46 15.86 35.23
CA VAL A 139 26.17 14.65 34.78
C VAL A 139 25.53 13.27 35.00
N GLY A 140 25.00 12.71 33.91
CA GLY A 140 24.80 11.27 33.73
C GLY A 140 24.26 10.98 32.34
N GLY A 141 25.06 10.34 31.49
CA GLY A 141 24.69 10.05 30.10
C GLY A 141 23.42 9.21 29.99
N GLY A 142 22.48 9.71 29.20
CA GLY A 142 21.28 9.02 28.75
C GLY A 142 20.87 9.68 27.44
N GLU A 143 20.67 8.86 26.42
CA GLU A 143 20.29 9.28 25.07
C GLU A 143 19.05 10.18 25.15
N ASP A 144 19.10 11.34 24.49
CA ASP A 144 17.96 12.23 24.28
C ASP A 144 16.80 11.40 23.71
N GLU A 145 15.86 10.99 24.57
CA GLU A 145 14.59 10.39 24.18
C GLU A 145 13.74 11.50 23.56
N ARG A 146 14.04 11.80 22.29
CA ARG A 146 13.09 12.48 21.43
C ARG A 146 11.84 11.61 21.41
N PRO A 147 10.65 12.14 21.75
CA PRO A 147 9.44 11.35 21.74
C PRO A 147 9.31 10.66 20.38
N SER A 148 9.15 9.34 20.41
CA SER A 148 9.04 8.52 19.21
C SER A 148 7.76 8.89 18.48
N VAL A 149 7.75 8.70 17.16
CA VAL A 149 6.53 8.84 16.35
C VAL A 149 5.41 7.93 16.88
N ASP A 150 5.79 6.84 17.56
CA ASP A 150 4.87 5.92 18.23
C ASP A 150 4.19 6.54 19.46
N ASP A 151 4.85 7.43 20.21
CA ASP A 151 4.28 8.09 21.40
C ASP A 151 3.21 9.12 20.99
N VAL A 152 3.45 9.84 19.89
CA VAL A 152 2.47 10.76 19.29
C VAL A 152 1.30 10.01 18.65
N ALA A 153 1.53 8.81 18.12
CA ALA A 153 0.48 8.00 17.52
C ALA A 153 -0.52 7.50 18.57
N VAL A 154 -0.08 7.15 19.78
CA VAL A 154 -0.96 6.66 20.85
C VAL A 154 -2.01 7.70 21.28
N GLU A 155 -1.70 9.01 21.25
CA GLU A 155 -2.65 10.09 21.58
C GLU A 155 -3.59 10.50 20.42
N LEU A 156 -3.32 9.99 19.21
CA LEU A 156 -4.13 10.24 18.01
C LEU A 156 -5.11 9.11 17.70
N VAL A 157 -5.02 7.98 18.40
CA VAL A 157 -5.98 6.88 18.31
C VAL A 157 -7.14 7.12 19.28
N TRP A 158 -8.29 7.50 18.73
CA TRP A 158 -9.61 7.37 19.37
C TRP A 158 -10.40 6.29 18.65
#